data_AF-A0A059X1H3-F1
#
_entry.id   AF-A0A059X1H3-F1
#
_cell.length_a   1.000
_cell.length_b   1.000
_cell.length_c   1.000
_cell.angle_alpha   90.00
_cell.angle_beta   90.00
_cell.angle_gamma   90.00
#
_symmetry.space_group_name_H-M   'P 1'
#
loop_
_entity.id
_entity.type
_entity.pdbx_description
1 polymer ?
#
loop_
_entity_poly.entity_id
_entity_poly.type
_entity_poly.pdbx_seq_one_letter_code
_entity_poly.pdbx_strand_id
1 'polypeptide(L)'
;TVVTYRLGAGPARVHLKVKSEWSLKTLYDVIARLPGTTEADQWIIRGNHHDAWVNGAQDPISGLVAELEEARALGTLYKQGWRPKRTIIYAAWDGEEPGLLGSTEWVEAHADQLKAHAVAYLNSDTNARGYLDIQGSHSLEKFINGVAVDVPDPESGVSSWKRIQASRILTGTPEARRDARDRDDLRIGALGSGSDYSSFLDHLGV
;
A
#
# COMPACT_ATOMS: atom_id res chain seq x y z
N THR A 1 -21.70 -24.68 -23.98
CA THR A 1 -22.83 -23.86 -24.47
C THR A 1 -22.51 -22.41 -24.20
N VAL A 2 -22.48 -21.55 -25.22
CA VAL A 2 -22.20 -20.11 -25.03
C VAL A 2 -23.49 -19.42 -24.59
N VAL A 3 -23.45 -18.70 -23.47
CA VAL A 3 -24.58 -17.88 -22.99
C VAL A 3 -24.42 -16.47 -23.55
N THR A 4 -25.42 -15.97 -24.26
CA THR A 4 -25.46 -14.57 -24.74
C THR A 4 -25.93 -13.67 -23.60
N TYR A 5 -25.12 -12.70 -23.19
CA TYR A 5 -25.53 -11.66 -22.25
C TYR A 5 -26.60 -10.76 -22.89
N ARG A 6 -27.74 -10.60 -22.21
CA ARG A 6 -28.86 -9.76 -22.66
C ARG A 6 -29.17 -8.72 -21.61
N LEU A 7 -29.56 -7.53 -22.06
CA LEU A 7 -30.14 -6.49 -21.22
C LEU A 7 -31.67 -6.61 -21.25
N GLY A 8 -32.32 -6.23 -20.15
CA GLY A 8 -33.78 -6.19 -20.03
C GLY A 8 -34.39 -7.39 -19.31
N ALA A 9 -35.70 -7.30 -19.04
CA ALA A 9 -36.42 -8.31 -18.28
C ALA A 9 -36.51 -9.63 -19.05
N GLY A 10 -36.17 -10.73 -18.37
CA GLY A 10 -36.45 -12.07 -18.83
C GLY A 10 -37.78 -12.61 -18.28
N PRO A 11 -38.26 -13.78 -18.74
CA PRO A 11 -39.45 -14.41 -18.20
C PRO A 11 -39.28 -14.91 -16.74
N ALA A 12 -38.03 -15.07 -16.28
CA ALA A 12 -37.72 -15.50 -14.93
C ALA A 12 -37.82 -14.33 -13.93
N ARG A 13 -38.44 -14.58 -12.78
CA ARG A 13 -38.45 -13.66 -11.64
C ARG A 13 -37.40 -14.09 -10.63
N VAL A 14 -36.49 -13.19 -10.28
CA VAL A 14 -35.50 -13.40 -9.22
C VAL A 14 -36.06 -12.81 -7.92
N HIS A 15 -36.03 -13.60 -6.84
CA HIS A 15 -36.29 -13.12 -5.49
C HIS A 15 -34.98 -13.16 -4.71
N LEU A 16 -34.44 -11.98 -4.37
CA LEU A 16 -33.27 -11.86 -3.52
C LEU A 16 -33.71 -11.56 -2.09
N LYS A 17 -33.25 -12.36 -1.13
CA LYS A 17 -33.48 -12.12 0.31
C LYS A 17 -32.14 -12.01 1.01
N VAL A 18 -31.83 -10.80 1.48
CA VAL A 18 -30.60 -10.51 2.24
C VAL A 18 -30.95 -10.28 3.70
N LYS A 19 -30.17 -10.87 4.59
CA LYS A 19 -30.20 -10.61 6.03
C LYS A 19 -28.77 -10.39 6.50
N SER A 20 -28.50 -9.23 7.06
CA SER A 20 -27.18 -8.85 7.58
C SER A 20 -27.29 -8.37 9.02
N GLU A 21 -26.25 -8.58 9.81
CA GLU A 21 -26.11 -8.04 11.17
C GLU A 21 -25.32 -6.73 11.11
N TRP A 22 -25.79 -5.69 11.81
CA TRP A 22 -25.17 -4.36 11.83
C TRP A 22 -24.81 -3.92 13.26
N SER A 23 -24.29 -4.85 14.06
CA SER A 23 -23.88 -4.55 15.43
C SER A 23 -22.50 -3.89 15.48
N LEU A 24 -22.27 -3.08 16.51
CA LEU A 24 -20.96 -2.49 16.77
C LEU A 24 -19.96 -3.58 17.17
N LYS A 25 -18.76 -3.51 16.61
CA LYS A 25 -17.61 -4.37 16.94
C LYS A 25 -16.44 -3.47 17.35
N THR A 26 -15.63 -3.96 18.28
CA THR A 26 -14.36 -3.32 18.63
C THR A 26 -13.31 -3.77 17.62
N LEU A 27 -12.56 -2.80 17.09
CA LEU A 27 -11.40 -3.00 16.22
C LEU A 27 -10.12 -2.68 17.00
N TYR A 28 -9.00 -3.30 16.60
CA TYR A 28 -7.72 -3.17 17.26
C TYR A 28 -6.57 -2.93 16.27
N ASP A 29 -6.16 -1.67 16.17
CA ASP A 29 -4.91 -1.32 15.50
C ASP A 29 -3.70 -1.62 16.39
N VAL A 30 -2.60 -2.07 15.79
CA VAL A 30 -1.32 -2.27 16.48
C VAL A 30 -0.33 -1.22 16.00
N ILE A 31 0.04 -0.30 16.90
CA ILE A 31 0.99 0.77 16.60
C ILE A 31 2.32 0.53 17.33
N ALA A 32 3.41 0.43 16.56
CA ALA A 32 4.76 0.27 17.08
C ALA A 32 5.67 1.42 16.63
N ARG A 33 6.39 2.03 17.57
CA ARG A 33 7.28 3.17 17.30
C ARG A 33 8.74 2.81 17.51
N LEU A 34 9.56 3.05 16.48
CA LEU A 34 11.01 2.96 16.52
C LEU A 34 11.60 4.39 16.59
N PRO A 35 12.06 4.87 17.77
CA PRO A 35 12.48 6.25 17.94
C PRO A 35 13.68 6.64 17.07
N GLY A 36 13.58 7.81 16.44
CA GLY A 36 14.67 8.44 15.70
C GLY A 36 15.72 9.11 16.60
N THR A 37 16.61 9.89 15.97
CA THR A 37 17.70 10.61 16.63
C THR A 37 17.64 12.10 16.33
N THR A 38 18.35 12.57 15.30
CA THR A 38 18.49 14.00 15.01
C THR A 38 17.22 14.66 14.45
N GLU A 39 16.28 13.86 13.95
CA GLU A 39 15.02 14.31 13.33
C GLU A 39 13.84 13.50 13.91
N ALA A 40 13.88 13.20 15.21
CA ALA A 40 12.93 12.28 15.86
C ALA A 40 11.47 12.76 15.86
N ASP A 41 11.24 14.05 15.65
CA ASP A 41 9.95 14.70 15.46
C ASP A 41 9.36 14.49 14.06
N GLN A 42 10.13 13.98 13.11
CA GLN A 42 9.67 13.60 11.77
C GLN A 42 9.37 12.11 11.70
N TRP A 43 8.19 11.74 11.19
CA TRP A 43 7.67 10.38 11.24
C TRP A 43 7.53 9.80 9.83
N ILE A 44 8.16 8.64 9.63
CA ILE A 44 7.92 7.77 8.47
C ILE A 44 6.97 6.68 8.93
N ILE A 45 5.80 6.60 8.33
CA ILE A 45 4.75 5.67 8.72
C ILE A 45 4.70 4.55 7.69
N ARG A 46 4.73 3.30 8.15
CA ARG A 46 4.65 2.09 7.34
C ARG A 46 3.45 1.30 7.84
N GLY A 47 2.43 1.11 6.98
CA GLY A 47 1.19 0.47 7.37
C GLY A 47 0.68 -0.61 6.42
N ASN A 48 -0.08 -1.53 7.00
CA ASN A 48 -0.76 -2.63 6.32
C ASN A 48 -1.93 -3.11 7.20
N HIS A 49 -3.09 -3.42 6.63
CA HIS A 49 -4.16 -4.01 7.45
C HIS A 49 -3.89 -5.48 7.79
N HIS A 50 -4.53 -5.97 8.84
CA HIS A 50 -4.41 -7.38 9.28
C HIS A 50 -5.74 -8.13 9.28
N ASP A 51 -6.87 -7.43 9.19
CA ASP A 51 -8.19 -8.04 9.01
C ASP A 51 -8.39 -8.53 7.57
N ALA A 52 -9.16 -9.59 7.42
CA ALA A 52 -9.43 -10.20 6.12
C ALA A 52 -10.87 -10.74 6.06
N TRP A 53 -11.46 -10.82 4.86
CA TRP A 53 -12.78 -11.45 4.70
C TRP A 53 -12.84 -12.92 5.13
N VAL A 54 -11.76 -13.69 4.89
CA VAL A 54 -11.67 -15.12 5.23
C VAL A 54 -10.27 -15.46 5.75
N ASN A 55 -9.43 -16.13 4.95
CA ASN A 55 -8.07 -16.51 5.34
C ASN A 55 -7.03 -15.42 5.06
N GLY A 56 -7.33 -14.53 4.11
CA GLY A 56 -6.53 -13.36 3.78
C GLY A 56 -5.11 -13.61 3.28
N ALA A 57 -4.81 -14.79 2.73
CA ALA A 57 -3.42 -15.15 2.39
C ALA A 57 -2.74 -14.18 1.39
N GLN A 58 -3.52 -13.66 0.43
CA GLN A 58 -3.08 -12.57 -0.44
C GLN A 58 -3.39 -11.24 0.25
N ASP A 59 -4.67 -10.97 0.43
CA ASP A 59 -5.19 -9.71 0.96
C ASP A 59 -5.64 -9.92 2.42
N PRO A 60 -4.93 -9.38 3.43
CA PRO A 60 -3.70 -8.56 3.36
C PRO A 60 -2.41 -9.29 3.75
N ILE A 61 -2.50 -10.55 4.15
CA ILE A 61 -1.42 -11.19 4.91
C ILE A 61 -0.11 -11.25 4.11
N SER A 62 -0.16 -11.26 2.78
CA SER A 62 1.04 -11.18 1.95
C SER A 62 1.82 -9.85 2.09
N GLY A 63 1.11 -8.74 2.33
CA GLY A 63 1.71 -7.46 2.69
C GLY A 63 2.17 -7.45 4.15
N LEU A 64 1.34 -7.95 5.05
CA LEU A 64 1.62 -7.92 6.50
C LEU A 64 2.89 -8.69 6.85
N VAL A 65 3.08 -9.88 6.28
CA VAL A 65 4.28 -10.68 6.56
C VAL A 65 5.56 -9.99 6.09
N ALA A 66 5.50 -9.22 5.01
CA ALA A 66 6.64 -8.44 4.53
C ALA A 66 6.94 -7.25 5.46
N GLU A 67 5.91 -6.55 5.94
CA GLU A 67 6.06 -5.47 6.93
C GLU A 67 6.63 -5.99 8.25
N LEU A 68 6.11 -7.12 8.77
CA LEU A 68 6.61 -7.72 9.99
C LEU A 68 8.08 -8.14 9.87
N GLU A 69 8.49 -8.64 8.70
CA GLU A 69 9.88 -9.02 8.47
C GLU A 69 10.82 -7.81 8.33
N GLU A 70 10.34 -6.74 7.69
CA GLU A 70 11.03 -5.45 7.67
C GLU A 70 11.23 -4.91 9.09
N ALA A 71 10.17 -4.91 9.90
CA ALA A 71 10.20 -4.48 11.29
C ALA A 71 11.16 -5.34 12.14
N ARG A 72 11.20 -6.67 11.91
CA ARG A 72 12.15 -7.58 12.57
C ARG A 72 13.60 -7.24 12.19
N ALA A 73 13.87 -6.99 10.91
CA ALA A 73 15.20 -6.63 10.42
C ALA A 73 15.67 -5.29 11.00
N LEU A 74 14.84 -4.24 10.92
CA LEU A 74 15.17 -2.93 11.51
C LEU A 74 15.30 -3.00 13.02
N GLY A 75 14.44 -3.75 13.71
CA GLY A 75 14.55 -3.98 15.15
C GLY A 75 15.85 -4.68 15.54
N THR A 76 16.36 -5.58 14.69
CA THR A 76 17.67 -6.22 14.88
C THR A 76 18.80 -5.21 14.75
N LEU A 77 18.81 -4.40 13.69
CA LEU A 77 19.78 -3.32 13.51
C LEU A 77 19.74 -2.32 14.68
N TYR A 78 18.54 -1.99 15.15
CA TYR A 78 18.34 -1.12 16.30
C TYR A 78 18.99 -1.68 17.57
N LYS A 79 18.81 -2.97 17.85
CA LYS A 79 19.48 -3.64 18.98
C LYS A 79 21.00 -3.65 18.84
N GLN A 80 21.53 -3.59 17.63
CA GLN A 80 22.97 -3.52 17.33
C GLN A 80 23.55 -2.10 17.35
N GLY A 81 22.75 -1.09 17.67
CA GLY A 81 23.21 0.30 17.83
C GLY A 81 22.96 1.19 16.62
N TRP A 82 22.46 0.66 15.50
CA TRP A 82 21.97 1.50 14.42
C TRP A 82 20.75 2.31 14.89
N ARG A 83 20.62 3.55 14.46
CA ARG A 83 19.48 4.41 14.78
C ARG A 83 19.04 5.14 13.52
N PRO A 84 17.73 5.18 13.21
CA PRO A 84 17.24 6.05 12.15
C PRO A 84 17.34 7.52 12.58
N LYS A 85 17.47 8.44 11.61
CA LYS A 85 17.42 9.88 11.88
C LYS A 85 16.01 10.30 12.31
N ARG A 86 15.02 9.88 11.53
CA ARG A 86 13.58 10.04 11.75
C ARG A 86 13.00 8.92 12.59
N THR A 87 11.86 9.15 13.23
CA THR A 87 11.09 8.08 13.85
C THR A 87 10.42 7.24 12.77
N ILE A 88 10.41 5.91 12.93
CA ILE A 88 9.62 5.00 12.09
C ILE A 88 8.43 4.51 12.92
N ILE A 89 7.23 4.56 12.36
CA ILE A 89 6.01 4.04 12.97
C ILE A 89 5.50 2.91 12.08
N TYR A 90 5.38 1.71 12.66
CA TYR A 90 4.69 0.58 12.05
C TYR A 90 3.24 0.55 12.54
N ALA A 91 2.32 0.25 11.64
CA ALA A 91 0.90 0.17 11.96
C ALA A 91 0.25 -1.03 11.26
N ALA A 92 -0.31 -1.95 12.07
CA ALA A 92 -1.20 -2.98 11.57
C ALA A 92 -2.64 -2.55 11.79
N TRP A 93 -3.36 -2.22 10.71
CA TRP A 93 -4.72 -1.66 10.75
C TRP A 93 -5.80 -2.74 10.83
N ASP A 94 -6.88 -2.49 11.58
CA ASP A 94 -8.05 -3.36 11.64
C ASP A 94 -9.26 -2.70 10.95
N GLY A 95 -10.18 -3.51 10.45
CA GLY A 95 -11.38 -3.05 9.75
C GLY A 95 -11.12 -2.30 8.44
N GLU A 96 -10.06 -2.63 7.70
CA GLU A 96 -9.86 -2.10 6.33
C GLU A 96 -10.95 -2.60 5.38
N GLU A 97 -11.22 -3.90 5.41
CA GLU A 97 -12.12 -4.59 4.48
C GLU A 97 -13.55 -4.04 4.50
N PRO A 98 -14.16 -3.72 5.67
CA PRO A 98 -15.47 -3.07 5.71
C PRO A 98 -15.45 -1.58 5.35
N GLY A 99 -14.28 -0.93 5.25
CA GLY A 99 -14.17 0.46 4.80
C GLY A 99 -13.12 1.32 5.48
N LEU A 100 -11.86 0.85 5.55
CA LEU A 100 -10.70 1.62 6.03
C LEU A 100 -10.84 2.13 7.47
N LEU A 101 -11.56 1.40 8.32
CA LEU A 101 -12.06 1.92 9.59
C LEU A 101 -10.91 2.25 10.56
N GLY A 102 -10.01 1.30 10.83
CA GLY A 102 -8.91 1.51 11.79
C GLY A 102 -7.98 2.64 11.39
N SER A 103 -7.43 2.59 10.16
CA SER A 103 -6.54 3.63 9.65
C SER A 103 -7.20 5.01 9.60
N THR A 104 -8.48 5.10 9.20
CA THR A 104 -9.22 6.36 9.16
C THR A 104 -9.45 6.94 10.54
N GLU A 105 -9.96 6.15 11.48
CA GLU A 105 -10.23 6.61 12.85
C GLU A 105 -8.91 6.99 13.57
N TRP A 106 -7.82 6.26 13.31
CA TRP A 106 -6.51 6.61 13.85
C TRP A 106 -5.99 7.93 13.28
N VAL A 107 -6.17 8.17 11.98
CA VAL A 107 -5.83 9.43 11.32
C VAL A 107 -6.65 10.59 11.88
N GLU A 108 -7.96 10.41 12.09
CA GLU A 108 -8.83 11.43 12.69
C GLU A 108 -8.41 11.75 14.13
N ALA A 109 -8.15 10.72 14.94
CA ALA A 109 -7.75 10.89 16.33
C ALA A 109 -6.39 11.58 16.51
N HIS A 110 -5.49 11.46 15.53
CA HIS A 110 -4.11 11.98 15.60
C HIS A 110 -3.82 13.07 14.55
N ALA A 111 -4.85 13.67 13.95
CA ALA A 111 -4.72 14.56 12.80
C ALA A 111 -3.72 15.71 13.02
N ASP A 112 -3.75 16.38 14.18
CA ASP A 112 -2.85 17.50 14.48
C ASP A 112 -1.39 17.05 14.56
N GLN A 113 -1.14 15.88 15.17
CA GLN A 113 0.21 15.32 15.27
C GLN A 113 0.71 14.87 13.89
N LEU A 114 -0.14 14.21 13.11
CA LEU A 114 0.20 13.75 11.77
C LEU A 114 0.48 14.91 10.82
N LYS A 115 -0.29 15.99 10.85
CA LYS A 115 -0.01 17.20 10.06
C LYS A 115 1.31 17.86 10.47
N ALA A 116 1.69 17.79 11.74
CA ALA A 116 2.92 18.41 12.24
C ALA A 116 4.18 17.55 11.99
N HIS A 117 4.04 16.22 12.00
CA HIS A 117 5.17 15.29 12.07
C HIS A 117 5.26 14.30 10.90
N ALA A 118 4.13 14.05 10.23
CA ALA A 118 3.94 13.33 8.97
C ALA A 118 4.98 13.66 7.89
N VAL A 119 5.93 12.77 7.56
CA VAL A 119 6.79 12.98 6.37
C VAL A 119 6.36 12.15 5.19
N ALA A 120 5.99 10.88 5.41
CA ALA A 120 5.47 10.00 4.38
C ALA A 120 4.71 8.83 5.01
N TYR A 121 3.69 8.35 4.30
CA TYR A 121 3.01 7.09 4.56
C TYR A 121 3.33 6.07 3.45
N LEU A 122 3.75 4.86 3.84
CA LEU A 122 4.02 3.76 2.93
C LEU A 122 3.03 2.62 3.16
N ASN A 123 2.30 2.27 2.10
CA ASN A 123 1.31 1.20 2.08
C ASN A 123 1.76 0.07 1.14
N SER A 124 1.52 -1.18 1.52
CA SER A 124 1.67 -2.30 0.60
C SER A 124 0.42 -3.12 0.40
N ASP A 125 -0.51 -3.15 1.38
CA ASP A 125 -1.74 -3.97 1.37
C ASP A 125 -1.48 -5.45 1.01
N THR A 126 -1.36 -5.72 -0.28
CA THR A 126 -1.10 -7.01 -0.89
C THR A 126 0.25 -7.02 -1.62
N ASN A 127 1.01 -8.10 -1.45
CA ASN A 127 2.16 -8.43 -2.27
C ASN A 127 1.87 -9.64 -3.17
N ALA A 128 2.31 -9.59 -4.42
CA ALA A 128 2.10 -10.65 -5.39
C ALA A 128 3.36 -10.95 -6.22
N ARG A 129 3.34 -12.07 -6.94
CA ARG A 129 4.32 -12.35 -7.99
C ARG A 129 4.00 -11.51 -9.22
N GLY A 130 5.02 -10.90 -9.81
CA GLY A 130 4.88 -10.19 -11.08
C GLY A 130 5.89 -9.07 -11.21
N TYR A 131 5.45 -7.98 -11.84
CA TYR A 131 6.21 -6.75 -11.95
C TYR A 131 5.93 -5.88 -10.72
N LEU A 132 6.93 -5.14 -10.27
CA LEU A 132 6.73 -4.09 -9.27
C LEU A 132 5.70 -3.07 -9.80
N ASP A 133 4.65 -2.84 -9.04
CA ASP A 133 3.67 -1.78 -9.28
C ASP A 133 3.75 -0.74 -8.16
N ILE A 134 3.71 0.52 -8.53
CA ILE A 134 3.91 1.64 -7.61
C ILE A 134 2.90 2.72 -7.95
N GLN A 135 2.18 3.15 -6.92
CA GLN A 135 1.29 4.29 -6.96
C GLN A 135 1.69 5.23 -5.82
N GLY A 136 1.57 6.54 -6.04
CA GLY A 136 1.98 7.50 -5.02
C GLY A 136 1.85 8.95 -5.44
N SER A 137 2.18 9.84 -4.50
CA SER A 137 2.43 11.24 -4.83
C SER A 137 3.58 11.33 -5.83
N HIS A 138 3.36 12.04 -6.94
CA HIS A 138 4.33 12.14 -8.04
C HIS A 138 5.64 12.84 -7.62
N SER A 139 5.66 13.54 -6.47
CA SER A 139 6.89 14.06 -5.88
C SER A 139 7.88 12.95 -5.50
N LEU A 140 7.41 11.72 -5.24
CA LEU A 140 8.21 10.56 -4.90
C LEU A 140 8.64 9.74 -6.13
N GLU A 141 8.20 10.10 -7.35
CA GLU A 141 8.47 9.34 -8.58
C GLU A 141 9.97 9.08 -8.78
N LYS A 142 10.79 10.13 -8.65
CA LYS A 142 12.25 9.99 -8.80
C LYS A 142 12.86 9.12 -7.69
N PHE A 143 12.38 9.27 -6.46
CA PHE A 143 12.89 8.50 -5.32
C PHE A 143 12.65 7.01 -5.52
N ILE A 144 11.42 6.62 -5.86
CA ILE A 144 11.06 5.20 -5.99
C ILE A 144 11.63 4.57 -7.27
N ASN A 145 11.84 5.35 -8.34
CA ASN A 145 12.61 4.88 -9.49
C ASN A 145 14.05 4.53 -9.09
N GLY A 146 14.70 5.36 -8.25
CA GLY A 146 16.01 5.05 -7.70
C GLY A 146 16.04 3.74 -6.92
N VAL A 147 15.08 3.53 -6.02
CA VAL A 147 14.93 2.27 -5.28
C VAL A 147 14.75 1.08 -6.24
N ALA A 148 13.90 1.21 -7.26
CA ALA A 148 13.64 0.15 -8.24
C ALA A 148 14.88 -0.20 -9.09
N VAL A 149 15.83 0.73 -9.26
CA VAL A 149 17.11 0.47 -9.91
C VAL A 149 18.03 -0.38 -9.03
N ASP A 150 18.02 -0.16 -7.72
CA ASP A 150 18.90 -0.84 -6.77
C ASP A 150 18.39 -2.25 -6.37
N VAL A 151 17.07 -2.49 -6.48
CA VAL A 151 16.46 -3.77 -6.07
C VAL A 151 16.40 -4.74 -7.26
N PRO A 152 17.07 -5.92 -7.18
CA PRO A 152 16.97 -6.93 -8.23
C PRO A 152 15.59 -7.58 -8.26
N ASP A 153 15.05 -7.76 -9.46
CA ASP A 153 13.84 -8.54 -9.71
C ASP A 153 14.10 -10.01 -9.37
N PRO A 154 13.25 -10.64 -8.56
CA PRO A 154 13.50 -11.99 -8.04
C PRO A 154 13.44 -13.09 -9.11
N GLU A 155 12.82 -12.84 -10.28
CA GLU A 155 12.67 -13.85 -11.34
C GLU A 155 13.77 -13.74 -12.41
N SER A 156 14.11 -12.52 -12.82
CA SER A 156 15.02 -12.25 -13.93
C SER A 156 16.42 -11.80 -13.51
N GLY A 157 16.61 -11.37 -12.24
CA GLY A 157 17.89 -10.94 -11.70
C GLY A 157 18.40 -9.59 -12.22
N VAL A 158 17.72 -8.96 -13.19
CA VAL A 158 17.96 -7.55 -13.54
C VAL A 158 17.29 -6.64 -12.52
N SER A 159 17.55 -5.33 -12.54
CA SER A 159 16.82 -4.42 -11.64
C SER A 159 15.32 -4.46 -11.89
N SER A 160 14.53 -4.28 -10.82
CA SER A 160 13.06 -4.19 -10.88
C SER A 160 12.64 -3.12 -11.87
N TRP A 161 13.37 -2.00 -11.92
CA TRP A 161 13.18 -0.93 -12.91
C TRP A 161 13.31 -1.43 -14.34
N LYS A 162 14.37 -2.19 -14.68
CA LYS A 162 14.56 -2.74 -16.03
C LYS A 162 13.47 -3.74 -16.38
N ARG A 163 13.02 -4.53 -15.39
CA ARG A 163 11.94 -5.50 -15.57
C ARG A 163 10.61 -4.80 -15.89
N ILE A 164 10.26 -3.73 -15.19
CA ILE A 164 9.08 -2.90 -15.49
C ILE A 164 9.23 -2.21 -16.85
N GLN A 165 10.39 -1.61 -17.13
CA GLN A 165 10.65 -0.93 -18.42
C GLN A 165 10.37 -1.85 -19.60
N ALA A 166 10.90 -3.08 -19.56
CA ALA A 166 10.69 -4.08 -20.60
C ALA A 166 9.21 -4.44 -20.75
N SER A 167 8.50 -4.64 -19.63
CA SER A 167 7.06 -4.95 -19.64
C SER A 167 6.23 -3.85 -20.30
N ARG A 168 6.49 -2.59 -19.95
CA ARG A 168 5.79 -1.42 -20.52
C ARG A 168 6.07 -1.25 -22.02
N ILE A 169 7.30 -1.51 -22.46
CA ILE A 169 7.67 -1.50 -23.88
C ILE A 169 6.89 -2.57 -24.68
N LEU A 170 6.73 -3.76 -24.11
CA LEU A 170 6.09 -4.89 -24.79
C LEU A 170 4.56 -4.79 -24.81
N THR A 171 3.97 -4.39 -23.69
CA THR A 171 2.52 -4.55 -23.45
C THR A 171 1.78 -3.23 -23.24
N GLY A 172 2.50 -2.13 -22.97
CA GLY A 172 1.88 -0.84 -22.61
C GLY A 172 1.16 -0.15 -23.77
N THR A 173 0.45 0.93 -23.45
CA THR A 173 -0.14 1.84 -24.43
C THR A 173 0.94 2.55 -25.26
N PRO A 174 0.61 3.18 -26.40
CA PRO A 174 1.59 3.96 -27.17
C PRO A 174 2.35 5.00 -26.32
N GLU A 175 1.67 5.66 -25.39
CA GLU A 175 2.26 6.63 -24.46
C GLU A 175 3.20 5.94 -23.47
N ALA A 176 2.77 4.85 -22.83
CA ALA A 176 3.59 4.10 -21.89
C ALA A 176 4.86 3.53 -22.55
N ARG A 177 4.77 3.10 -23.82
CA ARG A 177 5.91 2.63 -24.61
C ARG A 177 6.89 3.74 -24.92
N ARG A 178 6.40 4.93 -25.27
CA ARG A 178 7.22 6.11 -25.52
C ARG A 178 7.94 6.54 -24.24
N ASP A 179 7.19 6.69 -23.15
CA ASP A 179 7.72 7.08 -21.85
C ASP A 179 8.80 6.10 -21.38
N ALA A 180 8.57 4.79 -21.52
CA ALA A 180 9.55 3.78 -21.14
C ALA A 180 10.84 3.79 -21.99
N ARG A 181 10.85 4.44 -23.16
CA ARG A 181 12.03 4.55 -24.02
C ARG A 181 12.76 5.87 -23.87
N ASP A 182 11.99 6.95 -23.71
CA ASP A 182 12.50 8.31 -23.87
C ASP A 182 12.73 9.03 -22.54
N ARG A 183 12.14 8.54 -21.44
CA ARG A 183 12.31 9.13 -20.10
C ARG A 183 13.37 8.41 -19.29
N ASP A 184 14.02 9.19 -18.42
CA ASP A 184 14.96 8.68 -17.41
C ASP A 184 14.22 7.91 -16.29
N ASP A 185 13.06 8.43 -15.86
CA ASP A 185 12.22 7.84 -14.83
C ASP A 185 10.90 7.32 -15.42
N LEU A 186 10.48 6.14 -14.96
CA LEU A 186 9.19 5.53 -15.26
C LEU A 186 8.09 6.18 -14.42
N ARG A 187 6.97 6.52 -15.05
CA ARG A 187 5.80 7.07 -14.34
C ARG A 187 5.27 6.11 -13.28
N ILE A 188 4.89 6.63 -12.13
CA ILE A 188 4.10 5.89 -11.12
C ILE A 188 2.61 6.16 -11.31
N GLY A 189 1.76 5.27 -10.80
CA GLY A 189 0.32 5.50 -10.80
C GLY A 189 -0.09 6.59 -9.82
N ALA A 190 -1.19 7.28 -10.11
CA ALA A 190 -1.82 8.16 -9.13
C ALA A 190 -2.57 7.30 -8.09
N LEU A 191 -2.48 7.68 -6.82
CA LEU A 191 -3.35 7.11 -5.78
C LEU A 191 -4.77 7.68 -5.94
N GLY A 192 -5.76 6.83 -5.66
CA GLY A 192 -7.14 7.22 -5.47
C GLY A 192 -7.57 6.84 -4.06
N SER A 193 -8.44 5.85 -3.95
CA SER A 193 -8.75 5.18 -2.69
C SER A 193 -8.75 3.66 -2.92
N GLY A 194 -8.95 2.88 -1.85
CA GLY A 194 -8.99 1.43 -1.89
C GLY A 194 -7.88 0.75 -1.10
N SER A 195 -7.24 1.48 -0.18
CA SER A 195 -6.46 0.92 0.93
C SER A 195 -6.19 2.03 1.96
N ASP A 196 -5.48 1.69 3.04
CA ASP A 196 -5.28 2.53 4.24
C ASP A 196 -4.55 3.86 4.02
N TYR A 197 -3.93 4.08 2.85
CA TYR A 197 -3.32 5.38 2.52
C TYR A 197 -4.35 6.49 2.31
N SER A 198 -5.63 6.16 2.11
CA SER A 198 -6.66 7.09 1.64
C SER A 198 -6.81 8.31 2.58
N SER A 199 -6.93 8.09 3.88
CA SER A 199 -7.11 9.16 4.86
C SER A 199 -5.82 9.98 5.06
N PHE A 200 -4.65 9.35 4.96
CA PHE A 200 -3.37 10.07 4.99
C PHE A 200 -3.23 11.06 3.83
N LEU A 201 -3.53 10.61 2.61
CA LEU A 201 -3.38 11.42 1.40
C LEU A 201 -4.53 12.42 1.23
N ASP A 202 -5.77 11.94 1.18
CA ASP A 202 -6.91 12.76 0.73
C ASP A 202 -7.47 13.67 1.84
N HIS A 203 -7.26 13.31 3.11
CA HIS A 203 -7.74 14.09 4.24
C HIS A 203 -6.63 14.96 4.87
N LEU A 204 -5.43 14.40 5.09
CA LEU A 204 -4.33 15.13 5.74
C LEU A 204 -3.31 15.74 4.77
N GLY A 205 -3.20 15.23 3.54
CA GLY A 205 -2.19 15.67 2.58
C GLY A 205 -0.77 15.25 2.94
N VAL A 206 -0.62 14.09 3.61
CA VAL A 206 0.67 13.45 3.93
C VAL A 206 1.26 12.81 2.67
#